data_AF-A0A8T3XHC2-F1
#
_entry.id   AF-A0A8T3XHC2-F1
#
_cell.length_a   1.000
_cell.length_b   1.000
_cell.length_c   1.000
_cell.angle_alpha   90.00
_cell.angle_beta   90.00
_cell.angle_gamma   90.00
#
_symmetry.space_group_name_H-M   'P 1'
#
loop_
_entity.id
_entity.type
_entity.pdbx_description
1 polymer ?
#
loop_
_entity_poly.entity_id
_entity_poly.type
_entity_poly.pdbx_seq_one_letter_code
_entity_poly.pdbx_strand_id
1 'polypeptide(L)'
;MFLQKNYTNDSSIAGFVAEEHKKGNKTYSGWYGSLIVRLFKNKKGYEFLGTVHELVEPSIEAKNGKIAVTNLALHHYGNAEPEVVKKKREYYLELCKKKVKHNPDADSYFELGVLYKENDNEKEAVKSFKKAIELNPKHSMAFYESGVIYEQQKNYDEAIKHYTESLRIKENSEAFQSLGVCYLKEGMLKESYRNLAKAMLLNPNKYTIYNNLGAVLEKLGNYDSAVQMLEIATKLNPKNTIGFYNLGVVLDKKGDFGNAIGAYEKAVELKHPKSEEIKKRIKQLKRIITSLPSYRYGVKMGG
;
A
#
# COMPACT_ATOMS: atom_id res chain seq x y z
N MET A 1 11.92 31.08 -11.46
CA MET A 1 12.99 30.06 -11.46
C MET A 1 13.15 29.58 -10.02
N PHE A 2 12.37 28.58 -9.58
CA PHE A 2 12.45 28.06 -8.21
C PHE A 2 12.97 26.63 -8.25
N LEU A 3 14.08 26.43 -7.54
CA LEU A 3 14.61 25.15 -7.10
C LEU A 3 13.49 24.31 -6.47
N GLN A 4 13.32 23.06 -6.91
CA GLN A 4 12.61 22.05 -6.11
C GLN A 4 13.62 21.01 -5.65
N LYS A 5 14.16 21.25 -4.45
CA LYS A 5 14.84 20.25 -3.63
C LYS A 5 13.79 19.27 -3.13
N ASN A 6 13.84 18.03 -3.60
CA ASN A 6 13.09 16.92 -3.02
C ASN A 6 14.09 15.78 -2.85
N TYR A 7 14.57 15.54 -1.62
CA TYR A 7 15.58 14.52 -1.31
C TYR A 7 15.14 13.71 -0.10
N THR A 8 15.41 12.41 -0.14
CA THR A 8 15.44 11.51 1.03
C THR A 8 16.84 10.92 1.17
N ASN A 9 17.27 10.64 2.40
CA ASN A 9 18.65 10.26 2.75
C ASN A 9 18.84 8.75 3.01
N ASP A 10 17.84 7.91 2.72
CA ASP A 10 17.91 6.48 3.03
C ASP A 10 18.43 5.65 1.84
N SER A 11 19.51 4.92 2.09
CA SER A 11 20.26 4.12 1.10
C SER A 11 19.83 2.65 1.05
N SER A 12 18.87 2.22 1.88
CA SER A 12 18.37 0.85 1.88
C SER A 12 17.32 0.55 0.80
N ILE A 13 16.96 1.53 -0.03
CA ILE A 13 15.92 1.41 -1.05
C ILE A 13 16.57 1.06 -2.39
N ALA A 14 16.80 -0.23 -2.61
CA ALA A 14 16.73 -0.80 -3.95
C ALA A 14 15.31 -1.39 -4.10
N GLY A 15 14.42 -0.65 -4.74
CA GLY A 15 13.02 -1.05 -4.89
C GLY A 15 12.10 0.10 -5.31
N PHE A 16 10.97 -0.25 -5.90
CA PHE A 16 9.89 0.68 -6.26
C PHE A 16 9.19 1.18 -4.98
N VAL A 17 8.96 2.49 -4.86
CA VAL A 17 8.23 3.10 -3.73
C VAL A 17 6.96 3.76 -4.27
N ALA A 18 5.80 3.47 -3.66
CA ALA A 18 4.58 4.23 -3.88
C ALA A 18 4.60 5.41 -2.95
N GLU A 19 4.57 6.60 -3.52
CA GLU A 19 4.17 7.79 -2.78
C GLU A 19 2.95 8.41 -3.45
N GLU A 20 1.93 8.71 -2.63
CA GLU A 20 0.82 9.56 -3.04
C GLU A 20 1.28 11.01 -2.95
N HIS A 21 1.48 11.65 -4.09
CA HIS A 21 1.75 13.10 -4.11
C HIS A 21 0.45 13.87 -4.31
N LYS A 22 0.26 14.89 -3.47
CA LYS A 22 -0.82 15.88 -3.63
C LYS A 22 -0.26 17.14 -4.28
N LYS A 23 -0.82 17.49 -5.44
CA LYS A 23 -0.62 18.80 -6.08
C LYS A 23 -1.99 19.47 -6.25
N GLY A 24 -2.28 20.45 -5.39
CA GLY A 24 -3.62 21.02 -5.26
C GLY A 24 -4.64 20.00 -4.74
N ASN A 25 -5.85 19.98 -5.31
CA ASN A 25 -6.93 19.06 -4.92
C ASN A 25 -6.86 17.68 -5.61
N LYS A 26 -5.77 17.36 -6.31
CA LYS A 26 -5.59 16.08 -7.02
C LYS A 26 -4.55 15.22 -6.31
N THR A 27 -4.92 13.97 -6.07
CA THR A 27 -4.03 12.91 -5.60
C THR A 27 -3.53 12.15 -6.82
N TYR A 28 -2.22 12.02 -6.96
CA TYR A 28 -1.59 11.25 -8.01
C TYR A 28 -1.07 9.96 -7.38
N SER A 29 -1.64 8.82 -7.78
CA SER A 29 -1.15 7.49 -7.43
C SER A 29 -0.46 6.89 -8.66
N GLY A 30 0.86 6.78 -8.62
CA GLY A 30 1.66 6.13 -9.65
C GLY A 30 2.87 5.46 -9.02
N TRP A 31 3.17 4.24 -9.47
CA TRP A 31 4.45 3.61 -9.20
C TRP A 31 5.42 4.01 -10.29
N TYR A 32 6.60 4.45 -9.87
CA TYR A 32 7.65 4.98 -10.72
C TYR A 32 8.77 3.96 -10.76
N GLY A 33 9.17 3.53 -11.96
CA GLY A 33 10.43 2.83 -12.11
C GLY A 33 11.56 3.69 -11.55
N SER A 34 12.25 3.22 -10.51
CA SER A 34 13.55 3.75 -10.16
C SER A 34 14.53 3.32 -11.24
N LEU A 35 14.48 4.00 -12.39
CA LEU A 35 15.68 4.09 -13.20
C LEU A 35 16.72 4.75 -12.29
N ILE A 36 17.82 4.07 -12.05
CA ILE A 36 19.04 4.72 -11.59
C ILE A 36 19.35 5.80 -12.64
N VAL A 37 18.86 7.02 -12.45
CA VAL A 37 19.24 8.11 -13.34
C VAL A 37 20.68 8.43 -12.99
N ARG A 38 21.57 8.19 -13.94
CA ARG A 38 22.99 8.52 -13.83
C ARG A 38 23.11 10.04 -13.78
N LEU A 39 23.79 10.56 -12.76
CA LEU A 39 24.10 11.98 -12.68
C LEU A 39 25.22 12.33 -13.66
N PHE A 40 24.98 13.31 -14.53
CA PHE A 40 26.03 13.90 -15.35
C PHE A 40 26.45 15.23 -14.75
N LYS A 41 27.74 15.33 -14.39
CA LYS A 41 28.33 16.62 -14.06
C LYS A 41 28.34 17.44 -15.36
N ASN A 42 27.65 18.57 -15.39
CA ASN A 42 27.66 19.46 -16.55
C ASN A 42 29.13 19.88 -16.81
N LYS A 43 29.70 19.39 -17.91
CA LYS A 43 31.10 19.60 -18.29
C LYS A 43 31.13 20.53 -19.49
N LYS A 44 31.88 21.62 -19.37
CA LYS A 44 32.02 22.63 -20.44
C LYS A 44 32.44 21.95 -21.76
N GLY A 45 31.69 22.17 -22.84
CA GLY A 45 31.92 21.57 -24.16
C GLY A 45 31.14 20.28 -24.45
N TYR A 46 30.28 19.82 -23.53
CA TYR A 46 29.34 18.73 -23.77
C TYR A 46 27.93 19.31 -23.95
N GLU A 47 27.32 19.06 -25.10
CA GLU A 47 25.92 19.39 -25.40
C GLU A 47 25.16 18.08 -25.65
N PHE A 48 23.97 17.96 -25.08
CA PHE A 48 23.12 16.78 -25.28
C PHE A 48 22.39 16.89 -26.62
N LEU A 49 22.35 15.78 -27.37
CA LEU A 49 21.69 15.72 -28.68
C LEU A 49 20.15 15.75 -28.59
N GLY A 50 19.59 15.77 -27.37
CA GLY A 50 18.16 15.85 -27.11
C GLY A 50 17.85 16.18 -25.65
N THR A 51 16.57 16.18 -25.28
CA THR A 51 16.14 16.32 -23.89
C THR A 51 16.70 15.18 -23.03
N VAL A 52 17.22 15.52 -21.85
CA VAL A 52 18.01 14.66 -20.94
C VAL A 52 17.34 13.32 -20.62
N HIS A 53 16.03 13.21 -20.84
CA HIS A 53 15.21 12.05 -20.55
C HIS A 53 15.42 10.82 -21.43
N GLU A 54 15.94 10.96 -22.65
CA GLU A 54 15.89 9.83 -23.60
C GLU A 54 17.20 9.54 -24.37
N LEU A 55 18.22 10.40 -24.33
CA LEU A 55 19.38 10.28 -25.25
C LEU A 55 20.75 10.56 -24.62
N VAL A 56 20.98 10.08 -23.39
CA VAL A 56 22.27 10.33 -22.74
C VAL A 56 23.39 9.42 -23.29
N GLU A 57 23.11 8.15 -23.54
CA GLU A 57 24.15 7.20 -23.99
C GLU A 57 24.72 7.56 -25.38
N PRO A 58 23.92 7.88 -26.41
CA PRO A 58 24.46 8.30 -27.71
C PRO A 58 25.30 9.59 -27.65
N SER A 59 24.90 10.54 -26.80
CA SER A 59 25.62 11.81 -26.63
C SER A 59 27.02 11.62 -26.00
N ILE A 60 27.16 10.61 -25.14
CA ILE A 60 28.42 10.29 -24.44
C ILE A 60 29.36 9.47 -25.34
N GLU A 61 28.82 8.49 -26.06
CA GLU A 61 29.57 7.70 -27.03
C GLU A 61 30.17 8.57 -28.14
N ALA A 62 29.39 9.52 -28.67
CA ALA A 62 29.85 10.47 -29.70
C ALA A 62 31.03 11.35 -29.26
N LYS A 63 31.31 11.45 -27.95
CA LYS A 63 32.41 12.23 -27.38
C LYS A 63 33.46 11.36 -26.68
N ASN A 64 33.46 10.05 -26.92
CA ASN A 64 34.35 9.08 -26.26
C ASN A 64 34.31 9.16 -24.72
N GLY A 65 33.17 9.59 -24.16
CA GLY A 65 32.99 9.62 -22.71
C GLY A 65 32.75 8.22 -22.16
N LYS A 66 33.14 7.99 -20.90
CA LYS A 66 32.84 6.74 -20.20
C LYS A 66 31.73 6.98 -19.19
N ILE A 67 30.75 6.08 -19.18
CA ILE A 67 29.67 6.12 -18.20
C ILE A 67 30.12 5.39 -16.93
N ALA A 68 30.03 6.07 -15.79
CA ALA A 68 30.28 5.47 -14.49
C ALA A 68 28.95 5.27 -13.75
N VAL A 69 28.81 4.11 -13.10
CA VAL A 69 27.68 3.86 -12.20
C VAL A 69 27.91 4.65 -10.93
N THR A 70 26.92 5.43 -10.52
CA THR A 70 26.92 6.15 -9.24
C THR A 70 26.01 5.43 -8.26
N ASN A 71 26.37 5.46 -6.98
CA ASN A 71 25.52 5.05 -5.86
C ASN A 71 24.41 6.08 -5.54
N LEU A 72 24.28 7.13 -6.35
CA LEU A 72 23.21 8.12 -6.24
C LEU A 72 21.95 7.63 -6.95
N ALA A 73 20.91 7.33 -6.17
CA ALA A 73 19.57 7.11 -6.68
C ALA A 73 18.91 8.45 -7.01
N LEU A 74 18.32 8.56 -8.19
CA LEU A 74 17.60 9.74 -8.65
C LEU A 74 16.21 9.31 -9.08
N HIS A 75 15.19 9.91 -8.48
CA HIS A 75 13.80 9.69 -8.86
C HIS A 75 13.32 10.84 -9.74
N HIS A 76 12.81 10.53 -10.93
CA HIS A 76 12.30 11.51 -11.87
C HIS A 76 10.77 11.64 -11.75
N TYR A 77 10.29 12.81 -11.34
CA TYR A 77 8.86 13.11 -11.22
C TYR A 77 8.42 14.11 -12.29
N GLY A 78 7.41 13.72 -13.07
CA GLY A 78 6.77 14.60 -14.04
C GLY A 78 5.30 14.20 -14.24
N ASN A 79 4.46 15.18 -14.54
CA ASN A 79 3.10 14.89 -15.02
C ASN A 79 3.23 14.30 -16.42
N ALA A 80 3.01 13.00 -16.55
CA ALA A 80 2.91 12.32 -17.84
C ALA A 80 1.43 12.10 -18.15
N GLU A 81 1.03 12.41 -19.39
CA GLU A 81 -0.29 12.03 -19.88
C GLU A 81 -0.47 10.50 -19.79
N PRO A 82 -1.69 9.98 -19.54
CA PRO A 82 -1.92 8.54 -19.44
C PRO A 82 -1.37 7.74 -20.62
N GLU A 83 -1.45 8.29 -21.83
CA GLU A 83 -0.93 7.65 -23.05
C GLU A 83 0.61 7.54 -23.05
N VAL A 84 1.30 8.55 -22.52
CA VAL A 84 2.76 8.53 -22.35
C VAL A 84 3.16 7.49 -21.30
N VAL A 85 2.40 7.39 -20.21
CA VAL A 85 2.62 6.36 -19.18
C VAL A 85 2.45 4.97 -19.78
N LYS A 86 1.38 4.74 -20.54
CA LYS A 86 1.11 3.47 -21.21
C LYS A 86 2.22 3.07 -22.17
N LYS A 87 2.64 3.96 -23.08
CA LYS A 87 3.76 3.71 -24.00
C LYS A 87 5.06 3.39 -23.28
N LYS A 88 5.34 4.08 -22.16
CA LYS A 88 6.52 3.79 -21.35
C LYS A 88 6.43 2.41 -20.69
N ARG A 89 5.27 2.02 -20.15
CA ARG A 89 5.06 0.67 -19.58
C ARG A 89 5.27 -0.42 -20.63
N GLU A 90 4.74 -0.23 -21.83
CA GLU A 90 4.94 -1.16 -22.96
C GLU A 90 6.42 -1.25 -23.35
N TYR A 91 7.11 -0.11 -23.46
CA TYR A 91 8.54 -0.07 -23.77
C TYR A 91 9.40 -0.79 -22.71
N TYR A 92 9.15 -0.55 -21.41
CA TYR A 92 9.87 -1.24 -20.34
C TYR A 92 9.58 -2.74 -20.33
N LEU A 93 8.35 -3.14 -20.61
CA LEU A 93 7.98 -4.54 -20.72
C LEU A 93 8.81 -5.24 -21.81
N GLU A 94 8.96 -4.62 -22.99
CA GLU A 94 9.78 -5.16 -24.08
C GLU A 94 11.28 -5.22 -23.72
N LEU A 95 11.81 -4.23 -23.00
CA LEU A 95 13.19 -4.27 -22.49
C LEU A 95 13.40 -5.41 -21.51
N CYS A 96 12.50 -5.60 -20.54
CA CYS A 96 12.60 -6.70 -19.57
C CYS A 96 12.45 -8.08 -20.22
N LYS A 97 11.58 -8.23 -21.24
CA LYS A 97 11.51 -9.46 -22.04
C LYS A 97 12.85 -9.78 -22.73
N LYS A 98 13.51 -8.76 -23.31
CA LYS A 98 14.85 -8.92 -23.89
C LYS A 98 15.89 -9.29 -22.84
N LYS A 99 15.88 -8.63 -21.67
CA LYS A 99 16.78 -8.94 -20.54
C LYS A 99 16.67 -10.41 -20.15
N VAL A 100 15.45 -10.90 -19.91
CA VAL A 100 15.18 -12.31 -19.57
C VAL A 100 15.66 -13.27 -20.67
N LYS A 101 15.53 -12.90 -21.95
CA LYS A 101 16.02 -13.73 -23.08
C LYS A 101 17.55 -13.83 -23.10
N HIS A 102 18.26 -12.77 -22.75
CA HIS A 102 19.73 -12.71 -22.83
C HIS A 102 20.43 -13.16 -21.54
N ASN A 103 19.82 -12.91 -20.38
CA ASN A 103 20.34 -13.28 -19.08
C ASN A 103 19.18 -13.70 -18.16
N PRO A 104 18.74 -14.97 -18.24
CA PRO A 104 17.65 -15.46 -17.41
C PRO A 104 18.13 -15.71 -15.97
N ASP A 105 17.78 -14.79 -15.08
CA ASP A 105 17.98 -14.94 -13.63
C ASP A 105 16.69 -14.63 -12.86
N ALA A 106 16.69 -14.97 -11.57
CA ALA A 106 15.51 -14.83 -10.72
C ALA A 106 15.02 -13.38 -10.65
N ASP A 107 15.94 -12.43 -10.53
CA ASP A 107 15.62 -11.00 -10.39
C ASP A 107 15.03 -10.43 -11.68
N SER A 108 15.53 -10.84 -12.85
CA SER A 108 14.98 -10.43 -14.15
C SER A 108 13.59 -10.99 -14.39
N TYR A 109 13.31 -12.23 -13.97
CA TYR A 109 11.96 -12.79 -14.01
C TYR A 109 11.02 -12.13 -12.99
N PHE A 110 11.52 -11.75 -11.82
CA PHE A 110 10.76 -11.00 -10.82
C PHE A 110 10.37 -9.61 -11.36
N GLU A 111 11.33 -8.85 -11.90
CA GLU A 111 11.09 -7.55 -12.54
C GLU A 111 10.04 -7.67 -13.66
N LEU A 112 10.16 -8.69 -14.51
CA LEU A 112 9.20 -8.95 -15.58
C LEU A 112 7.80 -9.24 -15.03
N GLY A 113 7.71 -10.01 -13.93
CA GLY A 113 6.44 -10.30 -13.27
C GLY A 113 5.76 -9.06 -12.69
N VAL A 114 6.53 -8.16 -12.07
CA VAL A 114 6.03 -6.87 -11.58
C VAL A 114 5.45 -6.05 -12.74
N LEU A 115 6.16 -5.93 -13.86
CA LEU A 115 5.67 -5.19 -15.02
C LEU A 115 4.42 -5.80 -15.65
N TYR A 116 4.30 -7.13 -15.68
CA TYR A 116 3.07 -7.76 -16.13
C TYR A 116 1.89 -7.45 -15.19
N LYS A 117 2.11 -7.48 -13.87
CA LYS A 117 1.08 -7.14 -12.88
C LYS A 117 0.62 -5.68 -13.02
N GLU A 118 1.54 -4.75 -13.22
CA GLU A 118 1.23 -3.32 -13.44
C GLU A 118 0.48 -3.02 -14.75
N ASN A 119 0.61 -3.93 -15.72
CA ASN A 119 -0.12 -3.90 -16.98
C ASN A 119 -1.40 -4.76 -16.94
N ASP A 120 -1.89 -5.07 -15.74
CA ASP A 120 -3.10 -5.87 -15.49
C ASP A 120 -3.05 -7.26 -16.15
N ASN A 121 -1.85 -7.77 -16.45
CA ASN A 121 -1.63 -9.10 -17.01
C ASN A 121 -1.22 -10.08 -15.91
N GLU A 122 -2.16 -10.35 -15.00
CA GLU A 122 -1.95 -11.21 -13.83
C GLU A 122 -1.44 -12.61 -14.19
N LYS A 123 -1.90 -13.16 -15.32
CA LYS A 123 -1.53 -14.52 -15.76
C LYS A 123 -0.03 -14.61 -16.10
N GLU A 124 0.50 -13.64 -16.84
CA GLU A 124 1.93 -13.61 -17.16
C GLU A 124 2.78 -13.16 -15.96
N ALA A 125 2.22 -12.34 -15.07
CA ALA A 125 2.86 -11.98 -13.81
C ALA A 125 3.12 -13.21 -12.92
N VAL A 126 2.10 -14.03 -12.68
CA VAL A 126 2.22 -15.27 -11.89
C VAL A 126 3.22 -16.24 -12.50
N LYS A 127 3.21 -16.42 -13.83
CA LYS A 127 4.20 -17.25 -14.52
C LYS A 127 5.63 -16.75 -14.30
N SER A 128 5.82 -15.44 -14.36
CA SER A 128 7.13 -14.80 -14.21
C SER A 128 7.63 -14.92 -12.77
N PHE A 129 6.77 -14.68 -11.78
CA PHE A 129 7.09 -14.89 -10.36
C PHE A 129 7.37 -16.35 -10.03
N LYS A 130 6.59 -17.29 -10.60
CA LYS A 130 6.89 -18.72 -10.47
C LYS A 130 8.28 -19.04 -11.01
N LYS A 131 8.67 -18.46 -12.14
CA LYS A 131 10.00 -18.68 -12.69
C LYS A 131 11.12 -18.08 -11.83
N ALA A 132 10.88 -16.91 -11.24
CA ALA A 132 11.79 -16.31 -10.27
C ALA A 132 11.98 -17.21 -9.03
N ILE A 133 10.89 -17.80 -8.51
CA ILE A 133 10.91 -18.75 -7.39
C ILE A 133 11.65 -20.04 -7.75
N GLU A 134 11.44 -20.58 -8.95
CA GLU A 134 12.16 -21.77 -9.44
C GLU A 134 13.68 -21.54 -9.51
N LEU A 135 14.11 -20.36 -9.98
CA LEU A 135 15.52 -20.00 -10.08
C LEU A 135 16.14 -19.61 -8.74
N ASN A 136 15.35 -19.01 -7.84
CA ASN A 136 15.77 -18.67 -6.49
C ASN A 136 14.63 -18.95 -5.49
N PRO A 137 14.62 -20.14 -4.86
CA PRO A 137 13.63 -20.49 -3.83
C PRO A 137 13.66 -19.61 -2.57
N LYS A 138 14.68 -18.73 -2.42
CA LYS A 138 14.77 -17.75 -1.33
C LYS A 138 14.37 -16.34 -1.78
N HIS A 139 13.69 -16.18 -2.92
CA HIS A 139 13.23 -14.88 -3.40
C HIS A 139 11.93 -14.45 -2.69
N SER A 140 12.04 -13.94 -1.47
CA SER A 140 10.90 -13.55 -0.60
C SER A 140 9.86 -12.64 -1.30
N MET A 141 10.32 -11.67 -2.11
CA MET A 141 9.43 -10.74 -2.80
C MET A 141 8.61 -11.39 -3.93
N ALA A 142 9.12 -12.46 -4.54
CA ALA A 142 8.39 -13.14 -5.61
C ALA A 142 7.21 -13.92 -5.02
N PHE A 143 7.43 -14.55 -3.85
CA PHE A 143 6.35 -15.13 -3.06
C PHE A 143 5.32 -14.08 -2.63
N TYR A 144 5.77 -12.94 -2.09
CA TYR A 144 4.87 -11.86 -1.67
C TYR A 144 4.01 -11.35 -2.83
N GLU A 145 4.62 -11.00 -3.97
CA GLU A 145 3.89 -10.44 -5.11
C GLU A 145 2.93 -11.46 -5.75
N SER A 146 3.29 -12.74 -5.81
CA SER A 146 2.36 -13.82 -6.15
C SER A 146 1.18 -13.90 -5.18
N GLY A 147 1.45 -13.81 -3.88
CA GLY A 147 0.40 -13.79 -2.84
C GLY A 147 -0.59 -12.64 -3.02
N VAL A 148 -0.11 -11.45 -3.39
CA VAL A 148 -0.97 -10.30 -3.68
C VAL A 148 -1.92 -10.58 -4.85
N ILE A 149 -1.44 -11.22 -5.92
CA ILE A 149 -2.29 -11.56 -7.07
C ILE A 149 -3.36 -12.58 -6.63
N TYR A 150 -2.99 -13.62 -5.88
CA TYR A 150 -3.96 -14.60 -5.39
C TYR A 150 -5.00 -13.97 -4.44
N GLU A 151 -4.60 -13.02 -3.60
CA GLU A 151 -5.52 -12.25 -2.74
C GLU A 151 -6.52 -11.43 -3.56
N GLN A 152 -6.06 -10.75 -4.62
CA GLN A 152 -6.92 -9.99 -5.54
C GLN A 152 -7.94 -10.89 -6.25
N GLN A 153 -7.53 -12.12 -6.58
CA GLN A 153 -8.40 -13.16 -7.14
C GLN A 153 -9.32 -13.80 -6.09
N LYS A 154 -9.21 -13.41 -4.81
CA LYS A 154 -9.92 -14.00 -3.66
C LYS A 154 -9.59 -15.48 -3.45
N ASN A 155 -8.48 -15.96 -3.99
CA ASN A 155 -7.94 -17.29 -3.70
C ASN A 155 -7.08 -17.20 -2.43
N TYR A 156 -7.75 -17.11 -1.29
CA TYR A 156 -7.09 -16.85 -0.02
C TYR A 156 -6.18 -18.01 0.43
N ASP A 157 -6.51 -19.26 0.07
CA ASP A 157 -5.67 -20.43 0.35
C ASP A 157 -4.28 -20.32 -0.29
N GLU A 158 -4.22 -20.00 -1.58
CA GLU A 158 -2.93 -19.81 -2.27
C GLU A 158 -2.22 -18.55 -1.79
N ALA A 159 -2.96 -17.45 -1.53
CA ALA A 159 -2.38 -16.24 -0.95
C ALA A 159 -1.70 -16.52 0.40
N ILE A 160 -2.36 -17.28 1.29
CA ILE A 160 -1.83 -17.67 2.60
C ILE A 160 -0.53 -18.47 2.44
N LYS A 161 -0.48 -19.47 1.54
CA LYS A 161 0.73 -20.26 1.28
C LYS A 161 1.89 -19.37 0.83
N HIS A 162 1.63 -18.50 -0.15
CA HIS A 162 2.64 -17.60 -0.72
C HIS A 162 3.14 -16.57 0.30
N TYR A 163 2.25 -15.93 1.05
CA TYR A 163 2.67 -14.99 2.10
C TYR A 163 3.44 -15.69 3.23
N THR A 164 3.02 -16.89 3.64
CA THR A 164 3.73 -17.67 4.66
C THR A 164 5.15 -17.99 4.23
N GLU A 165 5.34 -18.39 2.98
CA GLU A 165 6.68 -18.70 2.45
C GLU A 165 7.55 -17.45 2.31
N SER A 166 6.97 -16.33 1.88
CA SER A 166 7.65 -15.03 1.86
C SER A 166 8.18 -14.65 3.26
N LEU A 167 7.35 -14.80 4.29
CA LEU A 167 7.66 -14.50 5.68
C LEU A 167 8.65 -15.48 6.31
N ARG A 168 8.64 -16.76 5.89
CA ARG A 168 9.64 -17.76 6.29
C ARG A 168 11.05 -17.36 5.84
N ILE A 169 11.15 -16.70 4.69
CA ILE A 169 12.42 -16.24 4.13
C ILE A 169 12.84 -14.90 4.74
N LYS A 170 11.93 -13.91 4.77
CA LYS A 170 12.19 -12.57 5.29
C LYS A 170 10.93 -11.97 5.88
N GLU A 171 10.95 -11.73 7.19
CA GLU A 171 9.87 -11.02 7.86
C GLU A 171 9.75 -9.58 7.35
N ASN A 172 8.50 -9.15 7.10
CA ASN A 172 8.18 -7.77 6.80
C ASN A 172 6.73 -7.46 7.22
N SER A 173 6.46 -6.20 7.52
CA SER A 173 5.17 -5.78 8.07
C SER A 173 4.02 -5.98 7.10
N GLU A 174 4.25 -5.69 5.82
CA GLU A 174 3.25 -5.72 4.76
C GLU A 174 2.73 -7.15 4.54
N ALA A 175 3.64 -8.13 4.44
CA ALA A 175 3.29 -9.54 4.27
C ALA A 175 2.55 -10.10 5.49
N PHE A 176 2.95 -9.74 6.73
CA PHE A 176 2.19 -10.11 7.92
C PHE A 176 0.79 -9.48 7.93
N GLN A 177 0.67 -8.23 7.49
CA GLN A 177 -0.64 -7.56 7.38
C GLN A 177 -1.52 -8.28 6.35
N SER A 178 -1.02 -8.55 5.14
CA SER A 178 -1.79 -9.22 4.09
C SER A 178 -2.16 -10.66 4.45
N LEU A 179 -1.24 -11.40 5.08
CA LEU A 179 -1.53 -12.73 5.61
C LEU A 179 -2.62 -12.69 6.68
N GLY A 180 -2.55 -11.72 7.60
CA GLY A 180 -3.57 -11.50 8.61
C GLY A 180 -4.93 -11.16 8.01
N VAL A 181 -4.97 -10.37 6.93
CA VAL A 181 -6.20 -10.07 6.18
C VAL A 181 -6.77 -11.32 5.52
N CYS A 182 -5.94 -12.16 4.90
CA CYS A 182 -6.40 -13.41 4.29
C CYS A 182 -7.02 -14.35 5.34
N TYR A 183 -6.37 -14.53 6.50
CA TYR A 183 -6.95 -15.29 7.60
C TYR A 183 -8.27 -14.71 8.13
N LEU A 184 -8.41 -13.38 8.16
CA LEU A 184 -9.67 -12.74 8.52
C LEU A 184 -10.78 -13.06 7.50
N LYS A 185 -10.47 -13.11 6.21
CA LYS A 185 -11.42 -13.47 5.14
C LYS A 185 -11.88 -14.92 5.21
N GLU A 186 -10.96 -15.82 5.59
CA GLU A 186 -11.25 -17.24 5.85
C GLU A 186 -11.91 -17.50 7.23
N GLY A 187 -12.10 -16.47 8.05
CA GLY A 187 -12.70 -16.61 9.38
C GLY A 187 -11.75 -17.20 10.44
N MET A 188 -10.47 -17.37 10.13
CA MET A 188 -9.42 -17.83 11.03
C MET A 188 -8.94 -16.67 11.94
N LEU A 189 -9.80 -16.27 12.87
CA LEU A 189 -9.62 -15.03 13.64
C LEU A 189 -8.37 -15.03 14.54
N LYS A 190 -7.98 -16.18 15.11
CA LYS A 190 -6.82 -16.28 15.99
C LYS A 190 -5.50 -16.11 15.21
N GLU A 191 -5.43 -16.74 14.05
CA GLU A 191 -4.31 -16.66 13.11
C GLU A 191 -4.20 -15.24 12.55
N SER A 192 -5.34 -14.63 12.20
CA SER A 192 -5.40 -13.23 11.78
C SER A 192 -4.82 -12.28 12.85
N TYR A 193 -5.29 -12.41 14.10
CA TYR A 193 -4.80 -11.61 15.21
C TYR A 193 -3.29 -11.74 15.41
N ARG A 194 -2.76 -12.97 15.42
CA ARG A 194 -1.32 -13.23 15.61
C ARG A 194 -0.47 -12.56 14.52
N ASN A 195 -0.88 -12.67 13.25
CA ASN A 195 -0.13 -12.08 12.14
C ASN A 195 -0.23 -10.56 12.14
N LEU A 196 -1.41 -9.99 12.40
CA LEU A 196 -1.57 -8.54 12.51
C LEU A 196 -0.81 -7.96 13.72
N ALA A 197 -0.73 -8.68 14.83
CA ALA A 197 0.08 -8.29 15.98
C ALA A 197 1.58 -8.25 15.63
N LYS A 198 2.09 -9.21 14.85
CA LYS A 198 3.45 -9.15 14.32
C LYS A 198 3.66 -7.97 13.37
N ALA A 199 2.71 -7.73 12.47
CA ALA A 199 2.75 -6.56 11.58
C ALA A 199 2.83 -5.25 12.39
N MET A 200 2.03 -5.12 13.46
CA MET A 200 2.03 -3.95 14.34
C MET A 200 3.38 -3.74 15.02
N LEU A 201 4.05 -4.81 15.45
CA LEU A 201 5.38 -4.73 16.06
C LEU A 201 6.45 -4.23 15.07
N LEU A 202 6.35 -4.64 13.80
CA LEU A 202 7.29 -4.23 12.75
C LEU A 202 7.01 -2.82 12.21
N ASN A 203 5.75 -2.38 12.16
CA ASN A 203 5.37 -1.05 11.70
C ASN A 203 4.27 -0.42 12.58
N PRO A 204 4.64 0.16 13.74
CA PRO A 204 3.68 0.69 14.72
C PRO A 204 2.97 1.97 14.28
N ASN A 205 3.36 2.58 13.15
CA ASN A 205 2.73 3.82 12.66
C ASN A 205 1.75 3.57 11.50
N LYS A 206 1.52 2.30 11.13
CA LYS A 206 0.64 1.94 10.01
C LYS A 206 -0.81 1.79 10.48
N TYR A 207 -1.62 2.84 10.30
CA TYR A 207 -3.03 2.87 10.72
C TYR A 207 -3.88 1.70 10.18
N THR A 208 -3.57 1.15 9.00
CA THR A 208 -4.31 0.03 8.41
C THR A 208 -4.21 -1.25 9.23
N ILE A 209 -3.10 -1.47 9.93
CA ILE A 209 -2.90 -2.63 10.81
C ILE A 209 -3.86 -2.53 12.00
N TYR A 210 -3.94 -1.37 12.63
CA TYR A 210 -4.84 -1.10 13.75
C TYR A 210 -6.32 -1.21 13.36
N ASN A 211 -6.70 -0.72 12.17
CA ASN A 211 -8.05 -0.95 11.64
C ASN A 211 -8.39 -2.44 11.55
N ASN A 212 -7.47 -3.24 11.00
CA ASN A 212 -7.66 -4.68 10.81
C ASN A 212 -7.70 -5.41 12.16
N LEU A 213 -6.82 -5.05 13.12
CA LEU A 213 -6.86 -5.58 14.48
C LEU A 213 -8.19 -5.27 15.17
N GLY A 214 -8.69 -4.04 15.03
CA GLY A 214 -10.01 -3.65 15.51
C GLY A 214 -11.13 -4.53 14.95
N ALA A 215 -11.12 -4.80 13.64
CA ALA A 215 -12.10 -5.67 12.99
C ALA A 215 -11.99 -7.13 13.47
N VAL A 216 -10.78 -7.65 13.70
CA VAL A 216 -10.58 -9.00 14.23
C VAL A 216 -11.07 -9.11 15.67
N LEU A 217 -10.71 -8.14 16.52
CA LEU A 217 -11.10 -8.09 17.93
C LEU A 217 -12.62 -7.94 18.09
N GLU A 218 -13.25 -7.15 17.21
CA GLU A 218 -14.72 -7.04 17.12
C GLU A 218 -15.37 -8.40 16.87
N LYS A 219 -14.88 -9.17 15.88
CA LYS A 219 -15.39 -10.51 15.58
C LYS A 219 -15.11 -11.52 16.68
N LEU A 220 -14.05 -11.33 17.46
CA LEU A 220 -13.74 -12.11 18.66
C LEU A 220 -14.59 -11.70 19.87
N GLY A 221 -15.42 -10.65 19.76
CA GLY A 221 -16.24 -10.13 20.86
C GLY A 221 -15.48 -9.29 21.89
N ASN A 222 -14.20 -9.00 21.66
CA ASN A 222 -13.39 -8.18 22.55
C ASN A 222 -13.52 -6.69 22.17
N TYR A 223 -14.68 -6.12 22.50
CA TYR A 223 -15.04 -4.76 22.08
C TYR A 223 -14.14 -3.69 22.68
N ASP A 224 -13.71 -3.82 23.95
CA ASP A 224 -12.83 -2.83 24.59
C ASP A 224 -11.48 -2.72 23.88
N SER A 225 -10.86 -3.86 23.57
CA SER A 225 -9.59 -3.87 22.83
C SER A 225 -9.79 -3.41 21.40
N ALA A 226 -10.93 -3.74 20.77
CA ALA A 226 -11.25 -3.28 19.42
C ALA A 226 -11.37 -1.74 19.36
N VAL A 227 -12.05 -1.12 20.33
CA VAL A 227 -12.14 0.34 20.44
C VAL A 227 -10.74 0.96 20.55
N GLN A 228 -9.88 0.46 21.44
CA GLN A 228 -8.53 0.97 21.61
C GLN A 228 -7.73 0.95 20.30
N MET A 229 -7.77 -0.16 19.56
CA MET A 229 -7.07 -0.26 18.27
C MET A 229 -7.63 0.72 17.24
N LEU A 230 -8.96 0.86 17.16
CA LEU A 230 -9.60 1.76 16.20
C LEU A 230 -9.40 3.24 16.54
N GLU A 231 -9.31 3.60 17.81
CA GLU A 231 -8.91 4.93 18.25
C GLU A 231 -7.47 5.26 17.84
N ILE A 232 -6.53 4.31 17.98
CA ILE A 232 -5.16 4.49 17.49
C ILE A 232 -5.18 4.68 15.97
N ALA A 233 -5.96 3.87 15.24
CA ALA A 233 -6.05 3.97 13.78
C ALA A 233 -6.59 5.34 13.31
N THR A 234 -7.60 5.88 13.99
CA THR A 234 -8.19 7.19 13.64
C THR A 234 -7.30 8.37 14.06
N LYS A 235 -6.51 8.23 15.14
CA LYS A 235 -5.46 9.20 15.52
C LYS A 235 -4.32 9.23 14.52
N LEU A 236 -3.83 8.06 14.07
CA LEU A 236 -2.76 7.95 13.08
C LEU A 236 -3.19 8.47 11.70
N ASN A 237 -4.45 8.27 11.32
CA ASN A 237 -4.99 8.84 10.09
C ASN A 237 -6.40 9.43 10.30
N PRO A 238 -6.50 10.74 10.57
CA PRO A 238 -7.79 11.43 10.76
C PRO A 238 -8.68 11.49 9.51
N LYS A 239 -8.21 11.05 8.34
CA LYS A 239 -9.00 10.99 7.09
C LYS A 239 -9.45 9.58 6.74
N ASN A 240 -9.12 8.60 7.58
CA ASN A 240 -9.48 7.20 7.39
C ASN A 240 -10.97 6.97 7.70
N THR A 241 -11.80 7.03 6.66
CA THR A 241 -13.26 6.89 6.76
C THR A 241 -13.68 5.52 7.30
N ILE A 242 -12.93 4.46 6.93
CA ILE A 242 -13.18 3.08 7.33
C ILE A 242 -12.91 2.91 8.84
N GLY A 243 -11.86 3.54 9.37
CA GLY A 243 -11.56 3.49 10.81
C GLY A 243 -12.66 4.09 11.67
N PHE A 244 -13.18 5.26 11.29
CA PHE A 244 -14.30 5.89 11.99
C PHE A 244 -15.59 5.07 11.89
N TYR A 245 -15.86 4.48 10.72
CA TYR A 245 -17.02 3.59 10.55
C TYR A 245 -16.91 2.35 11.46
N ASN A 246 -15.76 1.67 11.44
CA ASN A 246 -15.52 0.49 12.27
C ASN A 246 -15.59 0.84 13.77
N LEU A 247 -15.04 2.00 14.18
CA LEU A 247 -15.13 2.49 15.55
C LEU A 247 -16.59 2.67 15.98
N GLY A 248 -17.40 3.31 15.13
CA GLY A 248 -18.84 3.47 15.35
C GLY A 248 -19.56 2.12 15.49
N VAL A 249 -19.24 1.14 14.63
CA VAL A 249 -19.82 -0.22 14.70
C VAL A 249 -19.47 -0.91 16.01
N VAL A 250 -18.22 -0.84 16.47
CA VAL A 250 -17.80 -1.49 17.72
C VAL A 250 -18.45 -0.82 18.93
N LEU A 251 -18.47 0.51 18.97
CA LEU A 251 -19.09 1.27 20.07
C LEU A 251 -20.60 1.03 20.15
N ASP A 252 -21.27 0.94 19.00
CA ASP A 252 -22.69 0.60 18.90
C ASP A 252 -22.96 -0.80 19.48
N LYS A 253 -22.15 -1.80 19.12
CA LYS A 253 -22.23 -3.16 19.69
C LYS A 253 -21.94 -3.21 21.18
N LYS A 254 -21.03 -2.36 21.66
CA LYS A 254 -20.70 -2.21 23.09
C LYS A 254 -21.82 -1.51 23.88
N GLY A 255 -22.77 -0.85 23.20
CA GLY A 255 -23.83 -0.06 23.82
C GLY A 255 -23.43 1.38 24.16
N ASP A 256 -22.24 1.81 23.76
CA ASP A 256 -21.77 3.19 23.91
C ASP A 256 -22.30 4.04 22.76
N PHE A 257 -23.61 4.28 22.78
CA PHE A 257 -24.33 4.93 21.69
C PHE A 257 -23.89 6.39 21.46
N GLY A 258 -23.44 7.09 22.51
CA GLY A 258 -22.98 8.47 22.41
C GLY A 258 -21.71 8.58 21.58
N ASN A 259 -20.68 7.83 21.95
CA ASN A 259 -19.42 7.80 21.19
C ASN A 259 -19.60 7.15 19.81
N ALA A 260 -20.49 6.15 19.68
CA ALA A 260 -20.82 5.56 18.39
C ALA A 260 -21.37 6.60 17.39
N ILE A 261 -22.29 7.47 17.84
CA ILE A 261 -22.82 8.56 17.00
C ILE A 261 -21.69 9.48 16.54
N GLY A 262 -20.79 9.91 17.44
CA GLY A 262 -19.68 10.79 17.07
C GLY A 262 -18.74 10.18 16.03
N ALA A 263 -18.40 8.90 16.18
CA ALA A 263 -17.58 8.17 15.21
C ALA A 263 -18.30 8.03 13.85
N TYR A 264 -19.59 7.70 13.86
CA TYR A 264 -20.40 7.63 12.65
C TYR A 264 -20.56 8.97 11.94
N GLU A 265 -20.77 10.07 12.68
CA GLU A 265 -20.87 11.41 12.12
C GLU A 265 -19.56 11.80 11.42
N LYS A 266 -18.40 11.47 12.02
CA LYS A 266 -17.09 11.65 11.37
C LYS A 266 -16.94 10.80 10.10
N ALA A 267 -17.40 9.55 10.09
CA ALA A 267 -17.39 8.72 8.88
C ALA A 267 -18.25 9.33 7.75
N VAL A 268 -19.41 9.89 8.08
CA VAL A 268 -20.30 10.58 7.12
C VAL A 268 -19.67 11.89 6.61
N GLU A 269 -19.07 12.70 7.50
CA GLU A 269 -18.35 13.92 7.15
C GLU A 269 -17.24 13.64 6.13
N LEU A 270 -16.52 12.53 6.33
CA LEU A 270 -15.46 12.07 5.44
C LEU A 270 -15.98 11.32 4.19
N LYS A 271 -17.29 11.34 3.92
CA LYS A 271 -17.94 10.74 2.74
C LYS A 271 -17.76 9.22 2.62
N HIS A 272 -17.89 8.49 3.72
CA HIS A 272 -17.87 7.03 3.69
C HIS A 272 -18.95 6.48 2.72
N PRO A 273 -18.67 5.42 1.93
CA PRO A 273 -19.63 4.90 0.92
C PRO A 273 -21.00 4.51 1.49
N LYS A 274 -21.04 4.09 2.76
CA LYS A 274 -22.29 3.73 3.47
C LYS A 274 -22.95 4.91 4.20
N SER A 275 -22.69 6.16 3.80
CA SER A 275 -23.17 7.35 4.52
C SER A 275 -24.67 7.35 4.80
N GLU A 276 -25.50 6.92 3.85
CA GLU A 276 -26.96 6.88 4.04
C GLU A 276 -27.41 5.82 5.05
N GLU A 277 -26.77 4.65 5.08
CA GLU A 277 -27.01 3.63 6.10
C GLU A 277 -26.58 4.13 7.48
N ILE A 278 -25.41 4.77 7.56
CA ILE A 278 -24.88 5.34 8.79
C ILE A 278 -25.82 6.42 9.35
N LYS A 279 -26.33 7.35 8.52
CA LYS A 279 -27.31 8.37 8.94
C LYS A 279 -28.59 7.76 9.50
N LYS A 280 -29.10 6.69 8.88
CA LYS A 280 -30.26 5.95 9.40
C LYS A 280 -29.95 5.36 10.77
N ARG A 281 -28.78 4.76 10.95
CA ARG A 281 -28.36 4.20 12.24
C ARG A 281 -28.21 5.29 13.31
N ILE A 282 -27.57 6.41 12.99
CA ILE A 282 -27.48 7.58 13.90
C ILE A 282 -28.87 8.00 14.38
N LYS A 283 -29.86 8.10 13.48
CA LYS A 283 -31.25 8.47 13.85
C LYS A 283 -31.87 7.44 14.82
N GLN A 284 -31.61 6.16 14.63
CA GLN A 284 -32.07 5.10 15.53
C GLN A 284 -31.40 5.21 16.90
N LEU A 285 -30.07 5.37 16.94
CA LEU A 285 -29.32 5.52 18.19
C LEU A 285 -29.76 6.74 18.98
N LYS A 286 -29.98 7.89 18.33
CA LYS A 286 -30.51 9.11 18.97
C LYS A 286 -31.87 8.84 19.63
N ARG A 287 -32.78 8.10 18.97
CA ARG A 287 -34.08 7.72 19.55
C ARG A 287 -33.90 6.82 20.78
N ILE A 288 -33.02 5.82 20.70
CA ILE A 288 -32.72 4.92 21.82
C ILE A 288 -32.26 5.72 23.03
N ILE A 289 -31.27 6.62 22.86
CA ILE A 289 -30.75 7.48 23.93
C ILE A 289 -31.87 8.31 24.57
N THR A 290 -32.72 8.95 23.76
CA THR A 290 -33.84 9.77 24.29
C THR A 290 -34.93 8.96 25.01
N SER A 291 -35.02 7.65 24.74
CA SER A 291 -35.95 6.75 25.43
C SER A 291 -35.40 6.16 26.73
N LEU A 292 -34.09 6.31 27.00
CA LEU A 292 -33.49 5.78 28.23
C LEU A 292 -33.99 6.57 29.46
N PRO A 293 -34.31 5.89 30.57
CA PRO A 293 -34.77 6.54 31.81
C PRO A 293 -33.78 7.59 32.33
N SER A 294 -32.48 7.31 32.25
CA SER A 294 -31.40 8.23 32.67
C SER A 294 -31.45 9.59 31.97
N TYR A 295 -31.90 9.65 30.71
CA TYR A 295 -32.07 10.88 29.96
C TYR A 295 -33.36 11.63 30.36
N ARG A 296 -34.45 10.91 30.65
CA ARG A 296 -35.73 11.49 31.09
C ARG A 296 -35.68 12.14 32.47
N TYR A 297 -34.76 11.71 33.33
CA TYR A 297 -34.61 12.24 34.71
C TYR A 297 -33.42 13.22 34.88
N GLY A 298 -32.85 13.75 33.79
CA GLY A 298 -31.97 14.91 33.85
C GLY A 298 -30.56 14.68 34.41
N VAL A 299 -30.06 13.43 34.43
CA VAL A 299 -28.63 13.19 34.73
C VAL A 299 -27.83 13.48 33.46
N LYS A 300 -27.30 14.70 33.35
CA LYS A 300 -26.27 15.05 32.36
C LYS A 300 -25.12 14.04 32.51
N MET A 301 -24.91 13.17 31.52
CA MET A 301 -23.63 12.46 31.42
C MET A 301 -22.55 13.51 31.15
N GLY A 302 -21.62 13.65 32.10
CA GLY A 302 -20.53 14.64 32.08
C GLY A 302 -19.63 14.47 30.87
N GLY A 303 -19.17 15.61 30.34
CA GLY A 303 -18.23 15.70 29.22
C GLY A 303 -16.77 15.61 29.65
#